data_AF-Q4SX31-F1
#
_entry.id   AF-Q4SX31-F1
#
_cell.length_a   1.000
_cell.length_b   1.000
_cell.length_c   1.000
_cell.angle_alpha   90.00
_cell.angle_beta   90.00
_cell.angle_gamma   90.00
#
_symmetry.space_group_name_H-M   'P 1'
#
loop_
_entity.id
_entity.type
_entity.pdbx_description
1 polymer ?
#
loop_
_entity_poly.entity_id
_entity_poly.type
_entity_poly.pdbx_seq_one_letter_code
_entity_poly.pdbx_strand_id
1 'polypeptide(L)' 'MAHCRERGDEMIVGDLSHIHIYEQGGCAFVRALADRYGLWVHMDGARVVNAAVAQRVPLTTILQHTHTVSVSLSK' A
#
# COMPACT_ATOMS: atom_id res chain seq x y z
N MET A 1 9.73 12.13 0.51
CA MET A 1 10.81 11.79 1.46
C MET A 1 10.17 11.58 2.82
N ALA A 2 9.73 10.36 3.09
CA ALA A 2 9.14 9.98 4.37
C ALA A 2 10.27 9.74 5.38
N HIS A 3 10.31 10.54 6.44
CA HIS A 3 11.18 10.29 7.57
C HIS A 3 10.42 9.34 8.51
N CYS A 4 10.72 8.04 8.45
CA CYS A 4 10.18 7.07 9.41
C CYS A 4 11.08 7.07 10.66
N ARG A 5 10.50 7.25 11.86
CA ARG A 5 11.23 7.28 13.14
C ARG A 5 11.34 5.90 13.81
N GLU A 6 10.67 4.88 13.27
CA GLU A 6 10.62 3.51 13.80
C GLU A 6 10.80 2.50 12.66
N ARG A 7 11.28 1.28 12.96
CA ARG A 7 11.43 0.22 11.95
C ARG A 7 10.04 -0.21 11.46
N GLY A 8 9.72 0.08 10.20
CA GLY A 8 8.48 -0.33 9.54
C GLY A 8 8.74 -0.65 8.07
N ASP A 9 7.91 -1.51 7.50
CA ASP A 9 7.95 -1.86 6.08
C ASP A 9 7.09 -0.88 5.28
N GLU A 10 7.57 -0.46 4.11
CA GLU A 10 6.92 0.55 3.25
C GLU A 10 6.48 -0.06 1.92
N MET A 11 5.23 0.21 1.53
CA MET A 11 4.66 -0.18 0.25
C MET A 11 4.40 1.05 -0.63
N ILE A 12 5.05 1.13 -1.80
CA ILE A 12 4.94 2.28 -2.72
C ILE A 12 3.93 2.00 -3.84
N VAL A 13 2.91 2.86 -3.95
CA VAL A 13 1.83 2.74 -4.94
C VAL A 13 1.87 3.93 -5.92
N GLY A 14 2.54 3.73 -7.06
CA GLY A 14 2.72 4.68 -8.14
C GLY A 14 2.05 4.27 -9.44
N ASP A 15 2.03 5.19 -10.41
CA ASP A 15 1.36 5.07 -11.73
C ASP A 15 2.06 4.11 -12.70
N LEU A 16 3.35 3.84 -12.44
CA LEU A 16 4.15 2.81 -13.12
C LEU A 16 4.53 1.66 -12.17
N SER A 17 4.06 1.68 -10.91
CA SER A 17 4.09 0.48 -10.08
C SER A 17 3.13 -0.50 -10.75
N HIS A 18 3.56 -1.73 -11.02
CA HIS A 18 2.75 -2.75 -11.67
C HIS A 18 1.60 -3.24 -10.77
N ILE A 19 0.65 -2.37 -10.40
CA ILE A 19 -0.61 -2.73 -9.72
C ILE A 19 -1.57 -3.43 -10.71
N HIS A 20 -1.06 -4.03 -11.79
CA HIS A 20 -1.85 -4.70 -12.80
C HIS A 20 -2.01 -6.18 -12.43
N ILE A 21 -3.16 -6.48 -11.86
CA ILE A 21 -3.90 -7.75 -12.03
C ILE A 21 -3.38 -8.96 -11.20
N TYR A 22 -2.10 -9.02 -10.77
CA TYR A 22 -1.55 -10.19 -10.04
C TYR A 22 -0.94 -9.91 -8.65
N GLU A 23 -0.94 -8.67 -8.16
CA GLU A 23 -0.10 -8.26 -7.01
C GLU A 23 -0.83 -8.06 -5.66
N GLN A 24 -2.16 -8.25 -5.56
CA GLN A 24 -2.82 -8.28 -4.23
C GLN A 24 -2.16 -9.33 -3.30
N GLY A 25 -1.57 -10.39 -3.87
CA GLY A 25 -0.74 -11.35 -3.15
C GLY A 25 0.56 -10.77 -2.58
N GLY A 26 1.17 -9.77 -3.24
CA GLY A 26 2.35 -9.06 -2.74
C GLY A 26 2.04 -8.23 -1.50
N CYS A 27 0.94 -7.48 -1.52
CA CYS A 27 0.46 -6.71 -0.37
C CYS A 27 0.13 -7.63 0.82
N ALA A 28 -0.57 -8.74 0.54
CA ALA A 28 -0.92 -9.74 1.54
C ALA A 28 0.31 -10.46 2.10
N PHE A 29 1.31 -10.74 1.26
CA PHE A 29 2.58 -11.35 1.68
C PHE A 29 3.40 -10.40 2.55
N VAL A 30 3.55 -9.13 2.15
CA VAL A 30 4.23 -8.11 2.96
C VAL A 30 3.52 -7.96 4.30
N ARG A 31 2.19 -7.95 4.32
CA ARG A 31 1.43 -7.93 5.56
C ARG A 31 1.69 -9.16 6.44
N ALA A 32 1.62 -10.35 5.86
CA ALA A 32 1.87 -11.59 6.60
C ALA A 32 3.31 -11.66 7.15
N LEU A 33 4.28 -11.14 6.41
CA LEU A 33 5.67 -11.04 6.84
C LEU A 33 5.81 -10.04 7.99
N ALA A 34 5.23 -8.86 7.85
CA ALA A 34 5.25 -7.82 8.87
C ALA A 34 4.56 -8.30 10.16
N ASP A 35 3.42 -8.98 10.06
CA ASP A 35 2.73 -9.58 11.21
C ASP A 35 3.61 -10.63 11.90
N ARG A 36 4.35 -11.44 11.15
CA ARG A 36 5.30 -12.43 11.70
C ARG A 36 6.43 -11.78 12.49
N TYR A 37 6.90 -10.61 12.06
CA TYR A 37 8.00 -9.88 12.71
C TYR A 37 7.53 -8.77 13.65
N GLY A 38 6.21 -8.60 13.84
CA GLY A 38 5.63 -7.53 14.65
C GLY A 38 5.91 -6.13 14.10
N LEU A 39 6.06 -5.99 12.78
CA LEU A 39 6.38 -4.74 12.10
C LEU A 39 5.12 -4.02 11.66
N TRP A 40 5.19 -2.69 11.67
CA TRP A 40 4.16 -1.84 11.10
C TRP A 40 4.35 -1.71 9.58
N VAL A 41 3.23 -1.63 8.87
CA VAL A 41 3.20 -1.49 7.41
C VAL A 41 2.58 -0.15 7.04
N HIS A 42 3.36 0.71 6.42
CA HIS A 42 2.90 1.98 5.87
C HIS A 42 2.79 1.89 4.34
N MET A 43 1.74 2.47 3.77
CA MET A 43 1.58 2.59 2.32
C MET A 43 1.71 4.04 1.88
N ASP A 44 2.64 4.33 0.96
CA ASP A 44 2.61 5.56 0.18
C ASP A 44 1.62 5.40 -0.97
N GLY A 45 0.39 5.84 -0.71
CA GLY A 45 -0.76 5.76 -1.60
C GLY A 45 -0.99 7.03 -2.41
N ALA A 46 0.06 7.71 -2.87
CA ALA A 46 -0.10 8.97 -3.61
C ALA A 46 -1.05 8.88 -4.82
N ARG A 47 -1.26 7.70 -5.41
CA ARG A 47 -2.23 7.44 -6.48
C ARG A 47 -3.18 6.26 -6.18
N VAL A 48 -3.41 5.96 -4.90
CA VAL A 48 -4.21 4.78 -4.48
C VAL A 48 -5.66 4.83 -4.97
N VAL A 49 -6.25 6.02 -5.11
CA VAL A 49 -7.61 6.20 -5.64
C VAL A 49 -7.68 5.85 -7.12
N ASN A 50 -6.69 6.30 -7.91
CA ASN A 50 -6.60 5.96 -9.34
C ASN A 50 -6.45 4.44 -9.51
N ALA A 51 -5.67 3.79 -8.65
CA ALA A 51 -5.50 2.35 -8.64
C ALA A 51 -6.82 1.61 -8.33
N ALA A 52 -7.61 2.09 -7.37
CA ALA A 52 -8.93 1.52 -7.07
C ALA A 52 -9.92 1.66 -8.23
N VAL A 53 -9.94 2.82 -8.89
CA VAL A 53 -10.78 3.06 -10.08
C VAL A 53 -10.36 2.16 -11.24
N ALA A 54 -9.06 2.06 -11.52
CA ALA A 54 -8.54 1.20 -12.58
C ALA A 54 -8.85 -0.29 -12.34
N GLN A 55 -8.77 -0.74 -11.09
CA GLN A 55 -9.07 -2.13 -10.70
C GLN A 55 -10.56 -2.40 -10.48
N ARG A 56 -11.41 -1.36 -10.46
CA ARG A 56 -12.85 -1.47 -10.12
C ARG A 56 -13.11 -2.17 -8.78
N VAL A 57 -12.23 -1.96 -7.82
CA VAL A 57 -12.39 -2.48 -6.45
C VAL A 57 -12.57 -1.33 -5.47
N PRO A 58 -13.31 -1.55 -4.37
CA PRO A 58 -13.34 -0.60 -3.26
C PRO A 58 -11.93 -0.33 -2.73
N LEU A 59 -11.65 0.92 -2.33
CA LEU A 59 -10.37 1.33 -1.77
C LEU A 59 -9.97 0.48 -0.55
N THR A 60 -10.96 0.05 0.24
CA THR A 60 -10.77 -0.85 1.40
C THR A 60 -10.08 -2.16 1.02
N THR A 61 -10.32 -2.67 -0.19
CA THR A 61 -9.67 -3.91 -0.70
C THR A 61 -8.16 -3.75 -0.83
N ILE A 62 -7.69 -2.53 -1.13
CA ILE A 62 -6.27 -2.22 -1.25
C ILE A 62 -5.68 -1.93 0.13
N LEU A 63 -6.40 -1.15 0.95
CA LEU A 63 -5.90 -0.65 2.23
C LEU A 63 -5.94 -1.68 3.36
N GLN A 64 -6.72 -2.76 3.24
CA GLN A 64 -6.86 -3.80 4.28
C GLN A 64 -5.54 -4.44 4.71
N HIS A 65 -4.51 -4.41 3.86
CA HIS A 65 -3.20 -5.00 4.13
C HIS A 65 -2.21 -4.03 4.80
N THR A 66 -2.63 -2.81 5.15
CA THR A 66 -1.75 -1.76 5.68
C THR A 66 -2.24 -1.25 7.02
N HIS A 67 -1.32 -0.72 7.84
CA HIS A 67 -1.67 -0.10 9.12
C HIS A 67 -1.94 1.39 8.96
N THR A 68 -1.16 2.04 8.10
CA THR A 68 -1.27 3.47 7.82
C THR A 68 -1.08 3.71 6.33
N VAL A 69 -1.70 4.78 5.82
CA VAL A 69 -1.60 5.16 4.41
C VAL A 69 -1.47 6.66 4.27
N SER A 70 -0.60 7.10 3.36
CA SER A 70 -0.53 8.49 2.90
C SER A 70 -1.30 8.63 1.58
N VAL A 71 -2.24 9.57 1.49
CA VAL A 71 -3.02 9.83 0.27
C VAL A 71 -2.73 11.24 -0.24
N SER A 72 -2.45 11.38 -1.53
CA SER A 72 -2.26 12.69 -2.16
C SER A 72 -3.60 13.22 -2.68
N LEU A 73 -3.92 14.48 -2.35
CA LEU A 73 -5.12 15.19 -2.83
C LEU A 73 -4.81 16.19 -3.96
N SER A 74 -3.54 16.32 -4.34
CA SER A 74 -3.03 17.32 -5.28
C SER A 74 -2.34 16.69 -6.49
N LYS A 75 -2.54 15.39 -6.70
CA LYS A 75 -2.07 14.63 -7.86
C LYS A 75 -3.21 14.30 -8.80
#